data_AF-A0A5E4JU54-F1
#
_entry.id   AF-A0A5E4JU54-F1
#
_cell.length_a   1.000
_cell.length_b   1.000
_cell.length_c   1.000
_cell.angle_alpha   90.00
_cell.angle_beta   90.00
_cell.angle_gamma   90.00
#
_symmetry.space_group_name_H-M   'P 1'
#
loop_
_entity.id
_entity.type
_entity.pdbx_description
1 polymer ?
#
loop_
_entity_poly.entity_id
_entity_poly.type
_entity_poly.pdbx_seq_one_letter_code
_entity_poly.pdbx_strand_id
1 'polypeptide(L)'
;MKKTLRSLVLGAILGATSLASAGTDFSYSPITNNASLVPTEQTEYLVQAASSNALMGTVSGATNDWLVSGTATNVVANPNTANHYRFVNWTTNGVEAGTNLTYAFNVNSPLTNLVANFDIERFNVDIQNGVKYGLNPTNFTNIAYGSSVTSTAANLYYTNSPGVRTKITGLQKQ
;
A
#
# COMPACT_ATOMS: atom_id res chain seq x y z
N MET A 1 36.40 -31.45 9.32
CA MET A 1 36.45 -30.72 8.03
C MET A 1 35.01 -30.52 7.57
N LYS A 2 34.48 -29.29 7.67
CA LYS A 2 33.10 -28.95 7.27
C LYS A 2 33.08 -28.75 5.75
N LYS A 3 32.26 -29.52 5.02
CA LYS A 3 31.90 -29.19 3.64
C LYS A 3 30.42 -28.83 3.62
N THR A 4 30.13 -27.56 3.36
CA THR A 4 28.78 -27.05 3.10
C THR A 4 28.60 -26.97 1.59
N LEU A 5 27.67 -27.75 1.04
CA LEU A 5 27.11 -27.47 -0.28
C LEU A 5 25.82 -26.67 -0.11
N ARG A 6 25.75 -25.56 -0.83
CA ARG A 6 24.55 -24.75 -1.01
C ARG A 6 23.79 -25.35 -2.19
N SER A 7 22.52 -25.71 -2.01
CA SER A 7 21.65 -26.00 -3.16
C SER A 7 20.45 -25.06 -3.16
N LEU A 8 20.17 -24.55 -4.36
CA LEU A 8 18.97 -23.83 -4.75
C LEU A 8 18.20 -24.81 -5.64
N VAL A 9 17.02 -25.27 -5.21
CA VAL A 9 16.15 -26.08 -6.06
C VAL A 9 15.15 -25.15 -6.72
N LEU A 10 15.35 -24.90 -8.02
CA LEU A 10 14.43 -24.16 -8.87
C LEU A 10 13.39 -25.15 -9.44
N GLY A 11 12.27 -25.32 -8.75
CA GLY A 11 11.13 -26.08 -9.24
C GLY A 11 10.08 -25.14 -9.82
N ALA A 12 10.20 -24.80 -11.10
CA ALA A 12 9.16 -24.08 -11.84
C ALA A 12 8.02 -25.06 -12.18
N ILE A 13 6.94 -25.03 -11.41
CA ILE A 13 5.64 -25.56 -11.85
C ILE A 13 4.59 -24.49 -11.53
N LEU A 14 4.00 -23.91 -12.58
CA LEU A 14 2.84 -23.04 -12.48
C LEU A 14 1.69 -23.80 -11.80
N GLY A 15 1.18 -23.28 -10.69
CA GLY A 15 -0.20 -23.53 -10.28
C GLY A 15 -0.45 -24.09 -8.88
N ALA A 16 0.55 -24.63 -8.18
CA ALA A 16 0.38 -25.04 -6.78
C ALA A 16 1.74 -25.01 -6.07
N THR A 17 2.12 -23.87 -5.51
CA THR A 17 3.33 -23.78 -4.70
C THR A 17 3.00 -24.32 -3.31
N SER A 18 3.01 -25.65 -3.14
CA SER A 18 3.36 -26.28 -1.87
C SER A 18 4.79 -26.79 -2.04
N LEU A 19 5.80 -25.95 -1.77
CA LEU A 19 7.13 -26.48 -1.54
C LEU A 19 7.07 -27.12 -0.15
N ALA A 20 7.11 -28.45 -0.10
CA ALA A 20 7.54 -29.12 1.12
C ALA A 20 8.99 -28.67 1.36
N SER A 21 9.19 -27.82 2.36
CA SER A 21 10.51 -27.60 2.93
C SER A 21 10.95 -28.90 3.60
N ALA A 22 11.50 -29.83 2.81
CA ALA A 22 12.19 -30.98 3.36
C ALA A 22 13.53 -30.48 3.91
N GLY A 23 13.54 -30.03 5.16
CA GLY A 23 14.76 -29.76 5.89
C GLY A 23 15.63 -31.01 5.89
N THR A 24 16.73 -30.98 5.14
CA THR A 24 17.69 -32.08 5.04
C THR A 24 18.55 -32.17 6.30
N ASP A 25 18.61 -33.37 6.87
CA ASP A 25 19.46 -33.89 7.95
C ASP A 25 19.49 -33.14 9.30
N PHE A 26 18.87 -33.76 10.31
CA PHE A 26 19.02 -33.41 11.72
C PHE A 26 20.27 -34.07 12.31
N SER A 27 21.27 -33.27 12.74
CA SER A 27 22.48 -33.77 13.38
C SER A 27 22.50 -33.38 14.86
N TYR A 28 22.43 -34.38 15.75
CA TYR A 28 22.54 -34.19 17.19
C TYR A 28 23.77 -34.94 17.71
N SER A 29 24.74 -34.22 18.30
CA SER A 29 25.97 -34.82 18.82
C SER A 29 26.65 -33.94 19.88
N PRO A 30 27.20 -34.52 20.97
CA PRO A 30 27.11 -35.94 21.32
C PRO A 30 25.74 -36.28 21.93
N ILE A 31 25.18 -37.42 21.54
CA ILE A 31 24.03 -38.01 22.24
C ILE A 31 24.58 -38.63 23.53
N THR A 32 24.27 -38.04 24.68
CA THR A 32 24.73 -38.53 26.00
C THR A 32 23.63 -39.27 26.77
N ASN A 33 22.39 -39.25 26.27
CA ASN A 33 21.20 -39.89 26.85
C ASN A 33 20.22 -40.31 25.73
N ASN A 34 19.20 -41.12 26.06
CA ASN A 34 18.12 -41.47 25.14
C ASN A 34 17.43 -40.20 24.60
N ALA A 35 17.24 -40.12 23.29
CA ALA A 35 16.54 -39.04 22.61
C ALA A 35 15.41 -39.61 21.74
N SER A 36 14.27 -38.93 21.70
CA SER A 36 13.16 -39.23 20.79
C SER A 36 13.04 -38.10 19.79
N LEU A 37 13.07 -38.43 18.50
CA LEU A 37 12.85 -37.49 17.41
C LEU A 37 11.50 -37.85 16.77
N VAL A 38 10.59 -36.89 16.74
CA VAL A 38 9.26 -37.04 16.15
C VAL A 38 9.16 -36.05 14.99
N PRO A 39 9.39 -36.49 13.74
CA PRO A 39 9.13 -35.65 12.57
C PRO A 39 7.65 -35.25 12.54
N THR A 40 7.38 -33.98 12.25
CA THR A 40 6.02 -33.48 12.06
C THR A 40 5.86 -32.97 10.64
N GLU A 41 4.87 -33.50 9.91
CA GLU A 41 4.44 -32.94 8.64
C GLU A 41 3.76 -31.59 8.89
N GLN A 42 4.12 -30.59 8.09
CA GLN A 42 3.55 -29.24 8.18
C GLN A 42 3.23 -28.74 6.78
N THR A 43 2.00 -28.24 6.60
CA THR A 43 1.61 -27.55 5.38
C THR A 43 1.94 -26.08 5.51
N GLU A 44 2.60 -25.52 4.51
CA GLU A 44 2.96 -24.11 4.45
C GLU A 44 2.48 -23.49 3.13
N TYR A 45 2.13 -22.21 3.17
CA TYR A 45 1.73 -21.44 2.01
C TYR A 45 2.56 -20.17 1.90
N LEU A 46 2.89 -19.81 0.66
CA LEU A 46 3.63 -18.60 0.34
C LEU A 46 2.76 -17.37 0.54
N VAL A 47 3.31 -16.37 1.23
CA VAL A 47 2.65 -15.08 1.47
C VAL A 47 3.49 -13.96 0.88
N GLN A 48 2.96 -13.34 -0.18
CA GLN A 48 3.58 -12.24 -0.88
C GLN A 48 2.57 -11.10 -1.09
N ALA A 49 3.02 -9.89 -0.78
CA ALA A 49 2.31 -8.67 -1.11
C ALA A 49 3.30 -7.58 -1.55
N ALA A 50 2.89 -6.74 -2.47
CA ALA A 50 3.74 -5.71 -3.06
C ALA A 50 3.09 -4.32 -2.98
N SER A 51 3.92 -3.28 -3.08
CA SER A 51 3.44 -1.92 -3.31
C SER A 51 3.28 -1.67 -4.81
N SER A 52 2.21 -0.99 -5.22
CA SER A 52 2.04 -0.54 -6.61
C SER A 52 3.09 0.50 -7.01
N ASN A 53 3.58 1.28 -6.04
CA ASN A 53 4.63 2.27 -6.22
C ASN A 53 5.38 2.52 -4.90
N ALA A 54 6.64 2.07 -4.84
CA ALA A 54 7.47 2.18 -3.64
C ALA A 54 7.77 3.62 -3.19
N LEU A 55 7.62 4.62 -4.06
CA LEU A 55 7.71 6.03 -3.69
C LEU A 55 6.48 6.49 -2.89
N MET A 56 5.31 5.95 -3.23
CA MET A 56 4.02 6.37 -2.69
C MET A 56 3.67 5.63 -1.39
N GLY A 57 4.19 4.43 -1.20
CA GLY A 57 4.01 3.67 0.02
C GLY A 57 4.71 2.33 0.00
N THR A 58 4.79 1.69 1.16
CA THR A 58 5.38 0.37 1.36
C THR A 58 4.38 -0.62 1.95
N VAL A 59 4.69 -1.90 1.89
CA VAL A 59 3.92 -2.96 2.56
C VAL A 59 4.79 -3.57 3.66
N SER A 60 4.22 -3.76 4.85
CA SER A 60 4.84 -4.48 5.97
C SER A 60 4.01 -5.71 6.33
N GLY A 61 4.62 -6.66 7.06
CA GLY A 61 3.97 -7.94 7.42
C GLY A 61 3.99 -9.00 6.32
N ALA A 62 4.26 -8.61 5.06
CA ALA A 62 4.53 -9.57 4.00
C ALA A 62 5.92 -10.18 4.21
N THR A 63 5.97 -11.48 4.48
CA THR A 63 7.24 -12.18 4.74
C THR A 63 8.02 -12.46 3.47
N ASN A 64 7.35 -12.52 2.32
CA ASN A 64 7.90 -13.11 1.09
C ASN A 64 8.48 -14.51 1.33
N ASP A 65 7.90 -15.21 2.31
CA ASP A 65 8.34 -16.49 2.82
C ASP A 65 7.12 -17.38 3.08
N TRP A 66 7.40 -18.64 3.39
CA TRP A 66 6.43 -19.67 3.67
C TRP A 66 5.90 -19.54 5.09
N LEU A 67 4.57 -19.53 5.23
CA LEU A 67 3.90 -19.50 6.52
C LEU A 67 3.06 -20.75 6.71
N VAL A 68 3.06 -21.24 7.95
CA VAL A 68 2.32 -22.41 8.39
C VAL A 68 0.82 -22.23 8.13
N SER A 69 0.19 -23.26 7.58
CA SER A 69 -1.25 -23.31 7.36
C SER A 69 -2.04 -23.08 8.65
N GLY A 70 -3.10 -22.27 8.58
CA GLY A 70 -3.93 -21.91 9.73
C GLY A 70 -3.38 -20.76 10.58
N THR A 71 -2.19 -20.24 10.26
CA THR A 71 -1.66 -19.03 10.92
C THR A 71 -2.56 -17.84 10.59
N ALA A 72 -3.03 -17.13 11.62
CA ALA A 72 -3.68 -15.84 11.45
C ALA A 72 -2.60 -14.76 11.33
N THR A 73 -2.63 -13.99 10.24
CA THR A 73 -1.63 -12.96 9.96
C THR A 73 -2.27 -11.74 9.29
N ASN A 74 -1.49 -10.67 9.14
CA ASN A 74 -1.91 -9.48 8.43
C ASN A 74 -0.75 -8.88 7.64
N VAL A 75 -1.11 -8.16 6.57
CA VAL A 75 -0.22 -7.23 5.90
C VAL A 75 -0.78 -5.82 6.02
N VAL A 76 0.10 -4.83 6.11
CA VAL A 76 -0.26 -3.44 6.33
C VAL A 76 0.32 -2.58 5.23
N ALA A 77 -0.53 -1.74 4.62
CA ALA A 77 -0.12 -0.70 3.69
C ALA A 77 0.33 0.53 4.47
N ASN A 78 1.51 1.04 4.16
CA ASN A 78 2.12 2.20 4.82
C ASN A 78 2.28 3.32 3.78
N PRO A 79 1.25 4.16 3.56
CA PRO A 79 1.36 5.28 2.63
C PRO A 79 2.40 6.31 3.12
N ASN A 80 3.15 6.90 2.20
CA ASN A 80 4.08 7.99 2.50
C ASN A 80 3.31 9.32 2.62
N THR A 81 2.65 9.49 3.75
CA THR A 81 1.79 10.65 4.04
C THR A 81 2.57 11.96 4.14
N ALA A 82 3.86 11.92 4.49
CA ALA A 82 4.72 13.11 4.50
C ALA A 82 4.88 13.74 3.09
N ASN A 83 4.68 12.96 2.03
CA ASN A 83 4.69 13.39 0.64
C ASN A 83 3.29 13.46 0.01
N HIS A 84 2.23 13.50 0.84
CA HIS A 84 0.84 13.58 0.37
C HIS A 84 0.42 12.41 -0.52
N TYR A 85 0.88 11.21 -0.19
CA TYR A 85 0.35 9.98 -0.77
C TYR A 85 -0.62 9.33 0.20
N ARG A 86 -1.66 8.71 -0.36
CA ARG A 86 -2.67 7.95 0.37
C ARG A 86 -2.74 6.53 -0.15
N PHE A 87 -3.16 5.63 0.71
CA PHE A 87 -3.61 4.30 0.32
C PHE A 87 -4.98 4.40 -0.36
N VAL A 88 -5.20 3.62 -1.42
CA VAL A 88 -6.47 3.57 -2.16
C VAL A 88 -7.21 2.27 -1.85
N ASN A 89 -6.60 1.13 -2.19
CA ASN A 89 -7.15 -0.19 -1.97
C ASN A 89 -6.08 -1.28 -2.10
N TRP A 90 -6.42 -2.47 -1.64
CA TRP A 90 -5.72 -3.71 -2.00
C TRP A 90 -6.35 -4.29 -3.26
N THR A 91 -5.53 -4.85 -4.13
CA THR A 91 -6.01 -5.65 -5.27
C THR A 91 -5.36 -7.02 -5.29
N THR A 92 -6.14 -8.03 -5.68
CA THR A 92 -5.66 -9.39 -5.95
C THR A 92 -5.93 -9.68 -7.42
N ASN A 93 -4.87 -9.94 -8.20
CA ASN A 93 -4.98 -10.14 -9.65
C ASN A 93 -5.72 -8.99 -10.37
N GLY A 94 -5.52 -7.75 -9.89
CA GLY A 94 -6.15 -6.55 -10.46
C GLY A 94 -7.59 -6.28 -10.02
N VAL A 95 -8.21 -7.18 -9.25
CA VAL A 95 -9.56 -6.98 -8.69
C VAL A 95 -9.46 -6.46 -7.27
N GLU A 96 -10.30 -5.50 -6.89
CA GLU A 96 -10.31 -4.95 -5.53
C GLU A 96 -10.57 -6.05 -4.49
N ALA A 97 -9.68 -6.14 -3.50
CA ALA A 97 -9.72 -7.09 -2.40
C ALA A 97 -10.12 -6.42 -1.07
N GLY A 98 -10.01 -5.09 -0.97
CA GLY A 98 -10.47 -4.33 0.19
C GLY A 98 -9.87 -2.93 0.28
N THR A 99 -10.47 -2.10 1.13
CA THR A 99 -10.12 -0.67 1.28
C THR A 99 -9.53 -0.31 2.63
N ASN A 100 -9.34 -1.29 3.52
CA ASN A 100 -8.68 -1.09 4.80
C ASN A 100 -7.15 -1.15 4.65
N LEU A 101 -6.44 -0.29 5.39
CA LEU A 101 -4.96 -0.28 5.42
C LEU A 101 -4.38 -1.64 5.85
N THR A 102 -5.04 -2.31 6.79
CA THR A 102 -4.70 -3.65 7.24
C THR A 102 -5.53 -4.68 6.50
N TYR A 103 -4.86 -5.61 5.82
CA TYR A 103 -5.47 -6.79 5.21
C TYR A 103 -5.19 -8.00 6.10
N ALA A 104 -6.21 -8.42 6.86
CA ALA A 104 -6.14 -9.56 7.76
C ALA A 104 -6.61 -10.84 7.05
N PHE A 105 -5.91 -11.95 7.25
CA PHE A 105 -6.24 -13.23 6.62
C PHE A 105 -5.71 -14.42 7.41
N ASN A 106 -6.28 -15.59 7.13
CA ASN A 106 -5.76 -16.87 7.59
C ASN A 106 -4.99 -17.53 6.44
N VAL A 107 -3.82 -18.08 6.74
CA VAL A 107 -2.97 -18.77 5.78
C VAL A 107 -3.58 -20.14 5.46
N ASN A 108 -4.63 -20.18 4.64
CA ASN A 108 -5.31 -21.41 4.22
C ASN A 108 -5.05 -21.76 2.74
N SER A 109 -4.40 -20.85 2.02
CA SER A 109 -4.00 -20.96 0.62
C SER A 109 -2.87 -19.95 0.36
N PRO A 110 -2.14 -20.06 -0.76
CA PRO A 110 -1.15 -19.05 -1.13
C PRO A 110 -1.79 -17.67 -1.24
N LEU A 111 -1.18 -16.67 -0.60
CA LEU A 111 -1.50 -15.26 -0.83
C LEU A 111 -0.47 -14.73 -1.82
N THR A 112 -0.86 -14.69 -3.09
CA THR A 112 -0.02 -14.23 -4.19
C THR A 112 -0.73 -13.12 -4.95
N ASN A 113 0.04 -12.23 -5.58
CA ASN A 113 -0.49 -11.12 -6.38
C ASN A 113 -1.36 -10.11 -5.61
N LEU A 114 -1.20 -10.03 -4.28
CA LEU A 114 -1.80 -8.98 -3.47
C LEU A 114 -0.98 -7.68 -3.60
N VAL A 115 -1.60 -6.60 -4.03
CA VAL A 115 -0.93 -5.31 -4.27
C VAL A 115 -1.62 -4.21 -3.48
N ALA A 116 -0.87 -3.45 -2.68
CA ALA A 116 -1.32 -2.19 -2.09
C ALA A 116 -1.23 -1.09 -3.13
N ASN A 117 -2.36 -0.48 -3.47
CA ASN A 117 -2.42 0.63 -4.40
C ASN A 117 -2.39 1.96 -3.66
N PHE A 118 -1.55 2.86 -4.14
CA PHE A 118 -1.38 4.20 -3.60
C PHE A 118 -1.63 5.24 -4.70
N ASP A 119 -2.00 6.45 -4.28
CA ASP A 119 -2.22 7.59 -5.15
C ASP A 119 -1.88 8.89 -4.42
N ILE A 120 -1.67 9.97 -5.17
CA ILE A 120 -1.50 11.30 -4.60
C ILE A 120 -2.81 11.79 -3.99
N GLU A 121 -2.73 12.47 -2.85
CA GLU A 121 -3.86 13.17 -2.26
C GLU A 121 -4.43 14.19 -3.24
N ARG A 122 -5.76 14.29 -3.25
CA ARG A 122 -6.49 15.17 -4.15
C ARG A 122 -7.50 15.99 -3.36
N PHE A 123 -7.66 17.25 -3.76
CA PHE A 123 -8.43 18.24 -3.03
C PHE A 123 -9.44 18.93 -3.93
N ASN A 124 -10.46 19.50 -3.31
CA ASN A 124 -11.38 20.41 -3.95
C ASN A 124 -11.03 21.85 -3.55
N VAL A 125 -11.14 22.79 -4.49
CA VAL A 125 -10.95 24.22 -4.27
C VAL A 125 -12.28 24.90 -4.55
N ASP A 126 -12.96 25.32 -3.49
CA ASP A 126 -14.21 26.05 -3.56
C ASP A 126 -13.94 27.57 -3.56
N ILE A 127 -14.39 28.25 -4.60
CA ILE A 127 -14.25 29.71 -4.71
C ILE A 127 -15.53 30.37 -4.20
N GLN A 128 -15.49 30.83 -2.95
CA GLN A 128 -16.61 31.58 -2.37
C GLN A 128 -16.67 33.01 -2.90
N ASN A 129 -17.89 33.55 -3.07
CA ASN A 129 -18.14 34.92 -3.54
C ASN A 129 -17.51 35.27 -4.90
N GLY A 130 -17.13 34.29 -5.74
CA GLY A 130 -16.44 34.53 -7.01
C GLY A 130 -17.17 35.52 -7.93
N VAL A 131 -18.49 35.37 -8.05
CA VAL A 131 -19.36 36.25 -8.86
C VAL A 131 -19.28 37.71 -8.42
N LYS A 132 -19.25 37.99 -7.10
CA LYS A 132 -19.13 39.36 -6.55
C LYS A 132 -17.88 40.06 -7.07
N TYR A 133 -16.83 39.29 -7.34
CA TYR A 133 -15.54 39.79 -7.80
C TYR A 133 -15.26 39.48 -9.27
N GLY A 134 -16.30 39.16 -10.06
CA GLY A 134 -16.17 38.99 -11.50
C GLY A 134 -15.53 37.67 -11.95
N LEU A 135 -15.32 36.73 -11.03
CA LEU A 135 -14.93 35.37 -11.36
C LEU A 135 -16.17 34.62 -11.86
N ASN A 136 -16.10 33.98 -13.02
CA ASN A 136 -17.08 32.97 -13.41
C ASN A 136 -16.79 31.73 -12.55
N PRO A 137 -17.71 31.27 -11.68
CA PRO A 137 -17.37 30.25 -10.70
C PRO A 137 -17.09 28.92 -11.41
N THR A 138 -15.84 28.48 -11.34
CA THR A 138 -15.48 27.08 -11.55
C THR A 138 -14.81 26.63 -10.26
N ASN A 139 -15.54 25.92 -9.42
CA ASN A 139 -14.89 25.15 -8.35
C ASN A 139 -13.97 24.13 -9.03
N PHE A 140 -12.80 23.91 -8.44
CA PHE A 140 -11.88 22.91 -8.94
C PHE A 140 -12.07 21.64 -8.12
N THR A 141 -12.37 20.53 -8.76
CA THR A 141 -12.50 19.24 -8.07
C THR A 141 -11.32 18.35 -8.41
N ASN A 142 -10.94 17.47 -7.48
CA ASN A 142 -9.98 16.40 -7.74
C ASN A 142 -8.58 16.90 -8.16
N ILE A 143 -8.09 17.96 -7.53
CA ILE A 143 -6.80 18.58 -7.81
C ILE A 143 -5.70 17.86 -7.03
N ALA A 144 -4.69 17.33 -7.73
CA ALA A 144 -3.56 16.66 -7.11
C ALA A 144 -2.72 17.62 -6.25
N TYR A 145 -2.26 17.13 -5.09
CA TYR A 145 -1.34 17.86 -4.23
C TYR A 145 -0.17 18.47 -5.03
N GLY A 146 0.18 19.72 -4.72
CA GLY A 146 1.25 20.46 -5.40
C GLY A 146 0.86 21.07 -6.75
N SER A 147 -0.35 20.80 -7.27
CA SER A 147 -0.83 21.44 -8.50
C SER A 147 -1.25 22.89 -8.26
N SER A 148 -1.19 23.71 -9.31
CA SER A 148 -1.71 25.09 -9.31
C SER A 148 -3.04 25.16 -10.05
N VAL A 149 -3.95 25.99 -9.54
CA VAL A 149 -5.21 26.35 -10.22
C VAL A 149 -5.21 27.84 -10.49
N THR A 150 -5.69 28.25 -11.67
CA THR A 150 -5.76 29.66 -12.07
C THR A 150 -7.21 30.00 -12.41
N SER A 151 -7.70 31.10 -11.87
CA SER A 151 -9.00 31.68 -12.25
C SER A 151 -8.79 33.15 -12.61
N THR A 152 -9.44 33.60 -13.69
CA THR A 152 -9.32 34.97 -14.20
C THR A 152 -10.67 35.66 -14.06
N ALA A 153 -10.68 36.86 -13.46
CA ALA A 153 -11.88 37.70 -13.40
C ALA A 153 -12.14 38.32 -14.77
N ALA A 154 -13.35 38.15 -15.30
CA ALA A 154 -13.74 38.70 -16.59
C ALA A 154 -14.09 40.20 -16.50
N ASN A 155 -14.62 40.65 -15.36
CA ASN A 155 -14.92 42.06 -15.09
C ASN A 155 -14.87 42.31 -13.59
N LEU A 156 -13.94 43.15 -13.10
CA LEU A 156 -14.02 43.63 -11.73
C LEU A 156 -15.29 44.48 -11.61
N TYR A 157 -16.30 43.98 -10.89
CA TYR A 157 -17.43 44.84 -10.53
C TYR A 157 -16.89 45.94 -9.61
N TYR A 158 -16.90 47.19 -10.10
CA TYR A 158 -16.69 48.34 -9.25
C TYR A 158 -17.80 48.34 -8.20
N THR A 159 -17.46 48.08 -6.94
CA THR A 159 -18.37 48.41 -5.85
C THR A 159 -18.50 49.94 -5.84
N ASN A 160 -19.71 50.48 -5.90
CA ASN A 160 -19.99 51.93 -5.89
C ASN A 160 -19.58 52.66 -4.60
N SER A 161 -18.65 52.09 -3.80
CA SER A 161 -18.08 52.69 -2.60
C SER A 161 -16.64 53.13 -2.92
N PRO A 162 -16.33 54.45 -2.91
CA PRO A 162 -14.97 54.94 -3.07
C PRO A 162 -14.03 54.31 -2.02
N GLY A 163 -12.90 53.73 -2.47
CA GLY A 163 -11.83 53.26 -1.58
C GLY A 163 -11.71 51.74 -1.37
N VAL A 164 -12.66 50.92 -1.84
CA VAL A 164 -12.56 49.45 -1.69
C VAL A 164 -11.79 48.83 -2.86
N ARG A 165 -10.48 48.61 -2.70
CA ARG A 165 -9.73 47.69 -3.57
C ARG A 165 -9.93 46.28 -3.05
N THR A 166 -10.69 45.46 -3.75
CA THR A 166 -10.78 44.03 -3.40
C THR A 166 -9.50 43.33 -3.85
N LYS A 167 -8.58 43.10 -2.91
CA LYS A 167 -7.48 42.18 -3.11
C LYS A 167 -7.98 40.79 -2.70
N ILE A 168 -7.72 39.76 -3.50
CA ILE A 168 -7.82 38.38 -3.01
C ILE A 168 -6.74 38.26 -1.92
N THR A 169 -7.14 38.44 -0.66
CA THR A 169 -6.20 38.61 0.47
C THR A 169 -5.62 37.30 1.00
N GLY A 170 -5.95 36.18 0.38
CA GLY A 170 -5.33 34.88 0.65
C GLY A 170 -6.28 33.74 0.37
N LEU A 171 -5.72 32.60 -0.05
CA LEU A 171 -6.40 31.31 0.08
C LEU A 171 -6.52 31.01 1.58
N GLN A 172 -7.73 31.02 2.12
CA GLN A 172 -7.99 30.42 3.42
C GLN A 172 -7.91 28.91 3.22
N LYS A 173 -6.90 28.26 3.81
CA LYS A 173 -6.83 26.80 3.89
C LYS A 173 -7.98 26.37 4.83
N GLN A 174 -8.87 25.49 4.36
CA GLN A 174 -9.81 24.82 5.26
C GLN A 174 -9.05 23.89 6.22
#